data_AF-A0A0G0YTT4-F1
#
_entry.id   AF-A0A0G0YTT4-F1
#
_cell.length_a   1.000
_cell.length_b   1.000
_cell.length_c   1.000
_cell.angle_alpha   90.00
_cell.angle_beta   90.00
_cell.angle_gamma   90.00
#
_symmetry.space_group_name_H-M   'P 1'
#
loop_
_entity.id
_entity.type
_entity.pdbx_description
1 polymer ?
#
loop_
_entity_poly.entity_id
_entity_poly.type
_entity_poly.pdbx_seq_one_letter_code
_entity_poly.pdbx_strand_id
1 'polypeptide(L)'
;SYKFIKSRKVFYLLIGLSALLFLLNLGVYLTNLFGYYPERYSKDWQYGNKEVVEYIKTNQDKYDLITYSRHYGEPHMFTLFYLNYDPARFQDSANLNRFETFDWVRVLQFDKYYFPDLGDTGTKYQDVVNINPGKKILFIGRPEDFPGELPRLKTIDFLNGERAFDIVESK
;
A
#
# COMPACT_ATOMS: atom_id res chain seq x y z
N SER A 1 38.16 -12.16 -41.70
CA SER A 1 37.90 -11.04 -40.77
C SER A 1 37.99 -11.46 -39.29
N TYR A 2 39.15 -11.95 -38.81
CA TYR A 2 39.34 -12.27 -37.37
C TYR A 2 40.82 -12.17 -36.93
N LYS A 3 41.59 -11.21 -37.49
CA LYS A 3 43.01 -10.99 -37.13
C LYS A 3 43.21 -9.77 -36.20
N PHE A 4 42.17 -9.28 -35.54
CA PHE A 4 42.22 -8.00 -34.81
C PHE A 4 42.75 -8.11 -33.37
N ILE A 5 42.79 -9.31 -32.76
CA ILE A 5 43.31 -9.49 -31.40
C ILE A 5 44.44 -10.52 -31.43
N LYS A 6 45.62 -10.11 -31.92
CA LYS A 6 46.84 -10.93 -31.86
C LYS A 6 47.67 -10.67 -30.59
N SER A 7 47.44 -9.53 -29.92
CA SER A 7 48.19 -9.12 -28.73
C SER A 7 47.42 -9.43 -27.45
N ARG A 8 48.00 -10.28 -26.58
CA ARG A 8 47.46 -10.56 -25.23
C ARG A 8 47.24 -9.28 -24.43
N LYS A 9 48.08 -8.26 -24.61
CA LYS A 9 47.95 -6.95 -23.93
C LYS A 9 46.68 -6.21 -24.34
N VAL A 10 46.37 -6.18 -25.64
CA VAL A 10 45.16 -5.52 -26.17
C VAL A 10 43.91 -6.27 -25.70
N PHE A 11 43.95 -7.61 -25.66
CA PHE A 11 42.86 -8.43 -25.14
C PHE A 11 42.52 -8.10 -23.68
N TYR A 12 43.53 -8.10 -22.77
CA TYR A 12 43.30 -7.76 -21.36
C TYR A 12 42.86 -6.31 -21.16
N LEU A 13 43.33 -5.37 -21.99
CA LEU A 13 42.87 -3.98 -21.96
C LEU A 13 41.38 -3.90 -22.32
N LEU A 14 40.93 -4.58 -23.38
CA LEU A 14 39.52 -4.59 -23.78
C LEU A 14 38.62 -5.26 -22.73
N ILE A 15 39.08 -6.35 -22.11
CA ILE A 15 38.38 -6.98 -20.98
C ILE A 15 38.30 -6.01 -19.80
N GLY A 16 39.41 -5.38 -19.43
CA GLY A 16 39.46 -4.42 -18.33
C GLY A 16 38.51 -3.23 -18.57
N LEU A 17 38.50 -2.69 -19.78
CA LEU A 17 37.59 -1.61 -20.17
C LEU A 17 36.12 -2.06 -20.14
N SER A 18 35.82 -3.25 -20.67
CA SER A 18 34.46 -3.79 -20.66
C SER A 18 33.98 -4.06 -19.23
N ALA A 19 34.84 -4.60 -18.37
CA ALA A 19 34.56 -4.82 -16.97
C ALA A 19 34.34 -3.49 -16.21
N LEU A 20 35.15 -2.47 -16.49
CA LEU A 20 34.97 -1.15 -15.92
C LEU A 20 33.62 -0.53 -16.33
N LEU A 21 33.28 -0.57 -17.62
CA LEU A 21 31.99 -0.07 -18.11
C LEU A 21 30.81 -0.82 -17.49
N PHE A 22 30.92 -2.14 -17.35
CA PHE A 22 29.93 -2.96 -16.66
C PHE A 22 29.77 -2.55 -15.20
N LEU A 23 30.87 -2.39 -14.46
CA LEU A 23 30.83 -1.98 -13.05
C LEU A 23 30.24 -0.58 -12.87
N LEU A 24 30.54 0.35 -13.77
CA LEU A 24 29.93 1.69 -13.78
C LEU A 24 28.42 1.61 -14.03
N ASN A 25 27.99 0.83 -15.03
CA ASN A 25 26.57 0.64 -15.33
C ASN A 25 25.84 -0.04 -14.16
N LEU A 26 26.44 -1.06 -13.55
CA LEU A 26 25.92 -1.73 -12.37
C LEU A 26 25.79 -0.76 -11.20
N GLY A 27 26.79 0.12 -10.98
CA GLY A 27 26.72 1.16 -9.97
C GLY A 27 25.52 2.10 -10.17
N VAL A 28 25.35 2.61 -11.40
CA VAL A 28 24.19 3.45 -11.76
C VAL A 28 22.87 2.69 -11.56
N TYR A 29 22.80 1.43 -11.96
CA TYR A 29 21.62 0.60 -11.76
C TYR A 29 21.27 0.44 -10.28
N LEU A 30 22.25 0.10 -9.43
CA LEU A 30 22.04 -0.10 -7.99
C LEU A 30 21.64 1.22 -7.30
N THR A 31 22.24 2.34 -7.67
CA THR A 31 21.84 3.67 -7.14
C THR A 31 20.39 4.00 -7.52
N ASN A 32 19.97 3.70 -8.75
CA ASN A 32 18.59 3.90 -9.15
C ASN A 32 17.63 2.96 -8.41
N LEU A 33 17.96 1.67 -8.34
CA LEU A 33 17.12 0.64 -7.73
C LEU A 33 16.92 0.84 -6.23
N PHE A 34 17.98 1.20 -5.49
CA PHE A 34 17.92 1.30 -4.04
C PHE A 34 17.78 2.73 -3.51
N GLY A 35 18.17 3.74 -4.30
CA GLY A 35 18.04 5.14 -3.92
C GLY A 35 16.73 5.75 -4.40
N TYR A 36 16.59 5.91 -5.72
CA TYR A 36 15.48 6.69 -6.29
C TYR A 36 14.18 5.89 -6.45
N TYR A 37 14.27 4.61 -6.76
CA TYR A 37 13.11 3.80 -7.07
C TYR A 37 12.15 3.62 -5.87
N PRO A 38 12.61 3.31 -4.64
CA PRO A 38 11.71 3.16 -3.50
C PRO A 38 10.96 4.46 -3.19
N GLU A 39 11.65 5.60 -3.24
CA GLU A 39 11.06 6.91 -2.99
C GLU A 39 9.97 7.23 -4.03
N ARG A 40 10.33 7.20 -5.32
CA ARG A 40 9.46 7.61 -6.43
C ARG A 40 8.23 6.72 -6.61
N TYR A 41 8.37 5.43 -6.34
CA TYR A 41 7.32 4.45 -6.62
C TYR A 41 6.61 3.97 -5.34
N SER A 42 6.95 4.50 -4.16
CA SER A 42 6.35 4.06 -2.88
C SER A 42 4.82 3.97 -2.90
N LYS A 43 4.13 4.86 -3.62
CA LYS A 43 2.69 4.79 -3.86
C LYS A 43 2.26 3.53 -4.62
N ASP A 44 2.94 3.19 -5.71
CA ASP A 44 2.65 2.00 -6.52
C ASP A 44 2.96 0.69 -5.77
N TRP A 45 3.95 0.74 -4.87
CA TRP A 45 4.25 -0.33 -3.92
C TRP A 45 3.27 -0.40 -2.74
N GLN A 46 2.27 0.48 -2.72
CA GLN A 46 1.24 0.53 -1.68
C GLN A 46 1.87 0.71 -0.28
N TYR A 47 2.94 1.51 -0.21
CA TYR A 47 3.61 1.86 1.03
C TYR A 47 2.62 2.47 2.04
N GLY A 48 2.88 2.26 3.33
CA GLY A 48 2.03 2.76 4.43
C GLY A 48 0.95 1.78 4.88
N ASN A 49 0.55 0.79 4.06
CA ASN A 49 -0.45 -0.22 4.46
C ASN A 49 -0.02 -1.00 5.72
N LYS A 50 1.27 -1.34 5.85
CA LYS A 50 1.79 -1.99 7.06
C LYS A 50 1.57 -1.12 8.31
N GLU A 51 1.92 0.17 8.22
CA GLU A 51 1.78 1.12 9.33
C GLU A 51 0.32 1.40 9.70
N VAL A 52 -0.59 1.36 8.72
CA VAL A 52 -2.03 1.39 8.96
C VAL A 52 -2.46 0.16 9.75
N VAL A 53 -2.09 -1.04 9.29
CA VAL A 53 -2.57 -2.27 9.92
C VAL A 53 -1.97 -2.45 11.32
N GLU A 54 -0.75 -1.98 11.57
CA GLU A 54 -0.17 -1.91 12.92
C GLU A 54 -0.96 -0.95 13.84
N TYR A 55 -1.42 0.18 13.31
CA TYR A 55 -2.32 1.07 14.05
C TYR A 55 -3.66 0.39 14.35
N ILE A 56 -4.27 -0.25 13.35
CA ILE A 56 -5.49 -1.04 13.50
C ILE A 56 -5.30 -2.10 14.58
N LYS A 57 -4.22 -2.89 14.52
CA LYS A 57 -3.94 -3.98 15.44
C LYS A 57 -4.00 -3.58 16.90
N THR A 58 -3.52 -2.37 17.21
CA THR A 58 -3.42 -1.84 18.59
C THR A 58 -4.65 -1.05 19.03
N ASN A 59 -5.56 -0.69 18.12
CA ASN A 59 -6.70 0.20 18.42
C ASN A 59 -8.08 -0.37 18.05
N GLN A 60 -8.14 -1.44 17.26
CA GLN A 60 -9.37 -1.97 16.67
C GLN A 60 -10.47 -2.33 17.67
N ASP A 61 -10.15 -2.64 18.92
CA ASP A 61 -11.15 -3.03 19.93
C ASP A 61 -11.97 -1.85 20.45
N LYS A 62 -11.57 -0.62 20.10
CA LYS A 62 -12.27 0.63 20.45
C LYS A 62 -13.36 1.01 19.45
N TYR A 63 -13.51 0.26 18.37
CA TYR A 63 -14.33 0.63 17.21
C TYR A 63 -15.25 -0.51 16.81
N ASP A 64 -16.48 -0.16 16.45
CA ASP A 64 -17.50 -1.08 15.97
C ASP A 64 -17.32 -1.41 14.48
N LEU A 65 -16.69 -0.48 13.74
CA LEU A 65 -16.42 -0.60 12.31
C LEU A 65 -15.07 0.02 11.98
N ILE A 66 -14.33 -0.62 11.09
CA ILE A 66 -13.07 -0.14 10.53
C ILE A 66 -13.26 0.00 9.02
N THR A 67 -13.33 1.25 8.57
CA THR A 67 -13.48 1.59 7.16
C THR A 67 -12.11 1.94 6.59
N TYR A 68 -11.59 1.10 5.69
CA TYR A 68 -10.27 1.26 5.12
C TYR A 68 -10.36 1.37 3.59
N SER A 69 -10.14 2.58 3.08
CA SER A 69 -10.24 2.91 1.66
C SER A 69 -9.35 2.03 0.78
N ARG A 70 -9.92 1.49 -0.29
CA ARG A 70 -9.24 0.70 -1.32
C ARG A 70 -8.56 1.53 -2.40
N HIS A 71 -8.51 2.85 -2.26
CA HIS A 71 -7.99 3.76 -3.28
C HIS A 71 -6.60 3.35 -3.81
N TYR A 72 -5.70 2.91 -2.92
CA TYR A 72 -4.34 2.50 -3.32
C TYR A 72 -4.22 1.02 -3.68
N GLY A 73 -5.28 0.19 -3.59
CA GLY A 73 -5.17 -1.23 -3.87
C GLY A 73 -6.17 -2.11 -3.12
N GLU A 74 -5.69 -3.26 -2.65
CA GLU A 74 -6.51 -4.27 -1.95
C GLU A 74 -6.18 -4.27 -0.44
N PRO A 75 -6.73 -3.31 0.35
CA PRO A 75 -6.43 -3.16 1.77
C PRO A 75 -6.77 -4.42 2.59
N HIS A 76 -7.72 -5.23 2.13
CA HIS A 76 -8.09 -6.48 2.79
C HIS A 76 -6.91 -7.46 2.86
N MET A 77 -6.06 -7.52 1.82
CA MET A 77 -4.89 -8.42 1.80
C MET A 77 -3.88 -8.03 2.87
N PHE A 78 -3.56 -6.74 2.99
CA PHE A 78 -2.67 -6.24 4.04
C PHE A 78 -3.29 -6.41 5.44
N THR A 79 -4.59 -6.18 5.56
CA THR A 79 -5.33 -6.37 6.82
C THR A 79 -5.21 -7.81 7.29
N LEU A 80 -5.54 -8.79 6.43
CA LEU A 80 -5.43 -10.21 6.76
C LEU A 80 -4.00 -10.62 7.10
N PHE A 81 -3.03 -10.20 6.28
CA PHE A 81 -1.63 -10.57 6.43
C PHE A 81 -1.01 -10.01 7.71
N TYR A 82 -1.05 -8.69 7.93
CA TYR A 82 -0.35 -8.07 9.06
C TYR A 82 -1.08 -8.22 10.40
N LEU A 83 -2.38 -8.50 10.40
CA LEU A 83 -3.08 -8.93 11.61
C LEU A 83 -2.79 -10.39 11.98
N ASN A 84 -2.21 -11.18 11.07
CA ASN A 84 -2.22 -12.64 11.15
C ASN A 84 -3.65 -13.16 11.38
N TYR A 85 -4.60 -12.67 10.58
CA TYR A 85 -6.00 -13.01 10.75
C TYR A 85 -6.23 -14.49 10.48
N ASP A 86 -7.02 -15.15 11.33
CA ASP A 86 -7.31 -16.58 11.20
C ASP A 86 -8.04 -16.86 9.87
N PRO A 87 -7.47 -17.67 8.96
CA PRO A 87 -8.07 -17.97 7.67
C PRO A 87 -9.44 -18.65 7.78
N ALA A 88 -9.69 -19.44 8.83
CA ALA A 88 -11.00 -20.08 9.05
C ALA A 88 -12.04 -19.02 9.42
N ARG A 89 -11.71 -18.13 10.36
CA ARG A 89 -12.59 -17.01 10.73
C ARG A 89 -12.91 -16.09 9.55
N PHE A 90 -11.96 -15.88 8.63
CA PHE A 90 -12.20 -15.08 7.43
C PHE A 90 -13.19 -15.77 6.48
N GLN A 91 -12.97 -17.06 6.21
CA GLN A 91 -13.83 -17.84 5.30
C GLN A 91 -15.24 -18.04 5.86
N ASP A 92 -15.37 -18.21 7.18
CA ASP A 92 -16.63 -18.43 7.87
C ASP A 92 -17.32 -17.11 8.30
N SER A 93 -16.79 -15.96 7.90
CA SER A 93 -17.34 -14.66 8.27
C SER A 93 -18.75 -14.49 7.69
N ALA A 94 -19.75 -14.33 8.57
CA ALA A 94 -21.16 -14.28 8.18
C ALA A 94 -21.52 -13.12 7.25
N ASN A 95 -20.72 -12.05 7.25
CA ASN A 95 -20.86 -10.87 6.39
C ASN A 95 -19.73 -10.75 5.35
N LEU A 96 -19.06 -11.86 5.01
CA LEU A 96 -18.07 -11.87 3.93
C LEU A 96 -18.73 -11.46 2.62
N ASN A 97 -18.37 -10.28 2.13
CA ASN A 97 -18.77 -9.77 0.83
C ASN A 97 -17.55 -9.73 -0.08
N ARG A 98 -17.50 -10.66 -1.04
CA ARG A 98 -16.48 -10.72 -2.09
C ARG A 98 -17.13 -10.85 -3.45
N PHE A 99 -16.49 -10.27 -4.46
CA PHE A 99 -16.99 -10.28 -5.84
C PHE A 99 -15.82 -10.34 -6.82
N GLU A 100 -16.08 -10.86 -8.01
CA GLU A 100 -15.09 -10.97 -9.07
C GLU A 100 -15.22 -9.80 -10.05
N THR A 101 -14.10 -9.24 -10.49
CA THR A 101 -14.05 -8.22 -11.53
C THR A 101 -12.73 -8.34 -12.28
N PHE A 102 -12.77 -8.45 -13.60
CA PHE A 102 -11.57 -8.58 -14.46
C PHE A 102 -10.63 -9.72 -14.00
N ASP A 103 -11.18 -10.91 -13.77
CA ASP A 103 -10.43 -12.09 -13.30
C ASP A 103 -9.71 -11.89 -11.95
N TRP A 104 -10.21 -10.96 -11.14
CA TRP A 104 -9.68 -10.65 -9.81
C TRP A 104 -10.78 -10.72 -8.75
N VAL A 105 -10.49 -11.39 -7.62
CA VAL A 105 -11.38 -11.45 -6.46
C VAL A 105 -11.13 -10.23 -5.57
N ARG A 106 -12.17 -9.43 -5.35
CA ARG A 106 -12.16 -8.28 -4.43
C ARG A 106 -12.98 -8.61 -3.20
N VAL A 107 -12.54 -8.11 -2.05
CA VAL A 107 -13.26 -8.25 -0.77
C VAL A 107 -13.70 -6.86 -0.32
N LEU A 108 -15.02 -6.67 -0.23
CA LEU A 108 -15.62 -5.41 0.21
C LEU A 108 -15.79 -5.36 1.73
N GLN A 109 -16.10 -6.50 2.36
CA GLN A 109 -16.41 -6.55 3.78
C GLN A 109 -16.16 -7.94 4.36
N PHE A 110 -15.72 -7.98 5.61
CA PHE A 110 -15.78 -9.15 6.49
C PHE A 110 -15.66 -8.67 7.95
N ASP A 111 -16.27 -9.38 8.90
CA ASP A 111 -16.21 -9.04 10.33
C ASP A 111 -16.54 -7.53 10.53
N LYS A 112 -15.73 -6.79 11.28
CA LYS A 112 -15.82 -5.33 11.43
C LYS A 112 -15.05 -4.51 10.38
N TYR A 113 -14.51 -5.12 9.33
CA TYR A 113 -13.74 -4.41 8.30
C TYR A 113 -14.55 -4.17 7.04
N TYR A 114 -14.52 -2.93 6.56
CA TYR A 114 -15.19 -2.48 5.34
C TYR A 114 -14.19 -1.75 4.45
N PHE A 115 -14.14 -2.09 3.16
CA PHE A 115 -13.13 -1.64 2.20
C PHE A 115 -13.71 -0.91 0.99
N PRO A 116 -14.42 0.23 1.19
CA PRO A 116 -14.93 1.04 0.08
C PRO A 116 -13.81 1.79 -0.63
N ASP A 117 -14.10 2.46 -1.74
CA ASP A 117 -13.33 3.65 -2.11
C ASP A 117 -14.05 4.88 -1.52
N LEU A 118 -13.37 5.64 -0.66
CA LEU A 118 -13.99 6.81 -0.02
C LEU A 118 -14.13 8.03 -0.98
N GLY A 119 -13.52 7.97 -2.17
CA GLY A 119 -13.70 8.96 -3.22
C GLY A 119 -15.02 8.79 -3.99
N ASP A 120 -15.55 7.56 -4.03
CA ASP A 120 -16.74 7.19 -4.80
C ASP A 120 -18.02 7.78 -4.20
N THR A 121 -19.04 7.96 -5.05
CA THR A 121 -20.36 8.46 -4.63
C THR A 121 -21.10 7.36 -3.86
N GLY A 122 -21.65 7.68 -2.69
CA GLY A 122 -22.37 6.71 -1.84
C GLY A 122 -21.48 5.99 -0.83
N THR A 123 -20.17 6.22 -0.88
CA THR A 123 -19.20 5.66 0.07
C THR A 123 -18.25 6.71 0.63
N LYS A 124 -18.54 8.00 0.47
CA LYS A 124 -17.76 9.08 1.10
C LYS A 124 -17.82 8.96 2.61
N TYR A 125 -16.89 9.61 3.31
CA TYR A 125 -16.87 9.65 4.78
C TYR A 125 -18.26 9.88 5.39
N GLN A 126 -18.97 10.91 4.94
CA GLN A 126 -20.30 11.23 5.48
C GLN A 126 -21.37 10.19 5.13
N ASP A 127 -21.28 9.56 3.96
CA ASP A 127 -22.21 8.51 3.54
C ASP A 127 -22.09 7.31 4.49
N VAL A 128 -20.86 6.87 4.76
CA VAL A 128 -20.57 5.75 5.67
C VAL A 128 -20.99 6.05 7.10
N VAL A 129 -20.79 7.28 7.58
CA VAL A 129 -21.26 7.73 8.90
C VAL A 129 -22.80 7.67 8.97
N ASN A 130 -23.49 8.20 7.96
CA ASN A 130 -24.95 8.28 7.96
C ASN A 130 -25.63 6.90 7.97
N ILE A 131 -25.07 5.91 7.28
CA ILE A 131 -25.63 4.55 7.24
C ILE A 131 -25.27 3.69 8.46
N ASN A 132 -24.39 4.18 9.34
CA ASN A 132 -23.95 3.50 10.56
C ASN A 132 -24.22 4.36 11.82
N PRO A 133 -25.48 4.75 12.10
CA PRO A 133 -25.78 5.63 13.22
C PRO A 133 -25.40 4.98 14.56
N GLY A 134 -24.72 5.76 15.42
CA GLY A 134 -24.33 5.35 16.77
C GLY A 134 -23.17 4.35 16.84
N LYS A 135 -22.53 4.01 15.72
CA LYS A 135 -21.29 3.23 15.70
C LYS A 135 -20.09 4.14 15.83
N LYS A 136 -19.10 3.72 16.61
CA LYS A 136 -17.78 4.33 16.61
C LYS A 136 -16.94 3.73 15.49
N ILE A 137 -16.57 4.56 14.51
CA ILE A 137 -15.95 4.11 13.25
C ILE A 137 -14.52 4.64 13.17
N LEU A 138 -13.57 3.76 12.89
CA LEU A 138 -12.22 4.13 12.49
C LEU A 138 -12.18 4.24 10.96
N PHE A 139 -11.77 5.39 10.45
CA PHE A 139 -11.61 5.60 9.02
C PHE A 139 -10.14 5.71 8.64
N ILE A 140 -9.78 5.06 7.54
CA ILE A 140 -8.47 5.14 6.92
C ILE A 140 -8.65 5.42 5.44
N GLY A 141 -8.04 6.47 4.94
CA GLY A 141 -8.20 6.93 3.57
C GLY A 141 -7.17 7.99 3.23
N ARG A 142 -7.32 8.59 2.06
CA ARG A 142 -6.47 9.71 1.66
C ARG A 142 -6.85 10.97 2.45
N PRO A 143 -5.94 11.95 2.58
CA PRO A 143 -6.26 13.20 3.25
C PRO A 143 -7.51 13.89 2.70
N GLU A 144 -7.72 13.86 1.39
CA GLU A 144 -8.88 14.46 0.71
C GLU A 144 -10.20 13.71 0.94
N ASP A 145 -10.16 12.47 1.44
CA ASP A 145 -11.37 11.70 1.75
C ASP A 145 -12.07 12.22 3.02
N PHE A 146 -11.43 13.11 3.79
CA PHE A 146 -11.90 13.58 5.10
C PHE A 146 -11.98 15.10 5.20
N PRO A 147 -13.01 15.67 5.88
CA PRO A 147 -13.05 17.09 6.21
C PRO A 147 -11.78 17.58 6.91
N GLY A 148 -11.35 18.81 6.60
CA GLY A 148 -10.09 19.37 7.08
C GLY A 148 -10.09 19.66 8.58
N GLU A 149 -11.26 19.87 9.18
CA GLU A 149 -11.43 20.16 10.61
C GLU A 149 -11.37 18.91 11.49
N LEU A 150 -11.48 17.70 10.92
CA LEU A 150 -11.46 16.47 11.69
C LEU A 150 -10.05 16.19 12.24
N PRO A 151 -9.92 15.91 13.56
CA PRO A 151 -8.64 15.52 14.13
C PRO A 151 -8.06 14.27 13.47
N ARG A 152 -6.80 14.35 13.04
CA ARG A 152 -6.04 13.19 12.55
C ARG A 152 -5.45 12.45 13.74
N LEU A 153 -5.83 11.19 13.92
CA LEU A 153 -5.28 10.31 14.95
C LEU A 153 -3.87 9.85 14.58
N LYS A 154 -3.62 9.66 13.29
CA LYS A 154 -2.31 9.36 12.70
C LYS A 154 -2.32 9.77 11.24
N THR A 155 -1.19 10.25 10.76
CA THR A 155 -0.92 10.46 9.33
C THR A 155 0.29 9.61 8.95
N ILE A 156 0.24 9.02 7.77
CA ILE A 156 1.29 8.18 7.19
C ILE A 156 1.64 8.78 5.84
N ASP A 157 2.94 8.95 5.60
CA ASP A 157 3.47 9.57 4.39
C ASP A 157 4.11 8.48 3.50
N PHE A 158 4.06 8.71 2.19
CA PHE A 158 4.88 7.98 1.24
C PHE A 158 6.36 8.33 1.44
N LEU A 159 7.25 7.52 0.85
CA LEU A 159 8.69 7.73 1.02
C LEU A 159 9.19 9.04 0.40
N ASN A 160 8.44 9.60 -0.56
CA ASN A 160 8.69 10.92 -1.16
C ASN A 160 8.15 12.10 -0.31
N GLY A 161 7.54 11.82 0.86
CA GLY A 161 6.98 12.82 1.77
C GLY A 161 5.55 13.28 1.44
N GLU A 162 4.94 12.78 0.36
CA GLU A 162 3.52 13.03 0.09
C GLU A 162 2.65 12.26 1.08
N ARG A 163 1.49 12.83 1.44
CA ARG A 163 0.56 12.18 2.37
C ARG A 163 -0.05 10.93 1.72
N ALA A 164 0.13 9.78 2.35
CA ALA A 164 -0.46 8.52 1.91
C ALA A 164 -1.84 8.32 2.54
N PHE A 165 -1.86 8.20 3.87
CA PHE A 165 -3.07 7.90 4.63
C PHE A 165 -3.26 8.86 5.79
N ASP A 166 -4.49 9.28 6.00
CA ASP A 166 -4.96 9.82 7.26
C ASP A 166 -5.84 8.79 7.96
N ILE A 167 -5.71 8.73 9.28
CA ILE A 167 -6.56 7.93 10.15
C ILE A 167 -7.38 8.88 11.03
N VAL A 168 -8.69 8.78 10.95
CA VAL A 168 -9.64 9.61 11.71
C VAL A 168 -10.69 8.74 12.39
N GLU A 169 -11.38 9.30 13.39
CA GLU A 169 -12.53 8.63 14.00
C GLU A 169 -13.83 9.41 13.80
N SER A 170 -14.94 8.66 13.77
CA SER A 170 -16.29 9.17 13.95
C SER A 170 -16.92 8.49 15.17
N LYS A 171 -17.75 9.24 15.90
CA LYS A 171 -18.42 8.81 17.14
C LYS A 171 -19.92 8.81 16.97
#